data_AF-A0A7Y4ZJE6-F1
#
_entry.id   AF-A0A7Y4ZJE6-F1
#
_cell.length_a   1.000
_cell.length_b   1.000
_cell.length_c   1.000
_cell.angle_alpha   90.00
_cell.angle_beta   90.00
_cell.angle_gamma   90.00
#
_symmetry.space_group_name_H-M   'P 1'
#
loop_
_entity.id
_entity.type
_entity.pdbx_description
1 polymer ?
#
loop_
_entity_poly.entity_id
_entity_poly.type
_entity_poly.pdbx_seq_one_letter_code
_entity_poly.pdbx_strand_id
1 'polypeptide(L)'
;MSFPAFGRIALCAAAVAVLVSACLPDAHKDYEDFLSNTEKYRTTAVVDSGPVDAKPPVDPIKGNYFASCYSDLMAGNLNKMLRFYTETEFVPDGTGGKITLKLYPFKVTARSFAKTETTNIPLNFEATPVDATGKFKATSASIDIAGAANPFSGSDITISPLTLDGRFTATGKDKFCSGFAGKIVKPITNDFTAACLFYPLKDGDAFDFPGGTGESLSIPSLSLTLKQDDFVCQ
;
A
#
# COMPACT_ATOMS: atom_id res chain seq x y z
N MET A 1 -19.06 20.34 81.89
CA MET A 1 -19.13 21.77 82.28
C MET A 1 -18.93 22.58 81.01
N SER A 2 -20.03 23.07 80.44
CA SER A 2 -20.43 24.50 80.40
C SER A 2 -19.81 25.29 79.23
N PHE A 3 -20.68 25.57 78.25
CA PHE A 3 -20.71 26.73 77.34
C PHE A 3 -20.81 28.08 78.12
N PRO A 4 -20.89 29.30 77.52
CA PRO A 4 -20.58 29.82 76.16
C PRO A 4 -19.87 31.22 76.14
N ALA A 5 -19.58 31.80 74.96
CA ALA A 5 -19.80 33.22 74.58
C ALA A 5 -19.28 33.47 73.13
N PHE A 6 -20.13 33.65 72.11
CA PHE A 6 -20.79 34.88 71.61
C PHE A 6 -19.88 35.97 71.00
N GLY A 7 -20.15 36.31 69.72
CA GLY A 7 -19.71 37.54 69.05
C GLY A 7 -19.44 37.36 67.54
N ARG A 8 -20.47 37.25 66.70
CA ARG A 8 -21.09 38.32 65.86
C ARG A 8 -20.25 38.85 64.68
N ILE A 9 -20.74 38.49 63.48
CA ILE A 9 -21.06 39.32 62.28
C ILE A 9 -19.90 39.95 61.48
N ALA A 10 -19.75 39.50 60.23
CA ALA A 10 -19.69 40.32 59.00
C ALA A 10 -19.66 39.35 57.78
N LEU A 11 -20.79 39.03 57.17
CA LEU A 11 -21.27 39.64 55.92
C LEU A 11 -20.14 40.08 54.96
N CYS A 12 -19.75 39.18 54.06
CA CYS A 12 -19.25 39.55 52.73
C CYS A 12 -19.81 38.52 51.74
N ALA A 13 -20.96 38.87 51.17
CA ALA A 13 -21.46 38.25 49.96
C ALA A 13 -20.65 38.80 48.78
N ALA A 14 -19.97 37.92 48.04
CA ALA A 14 -19.53 38.22 46.69
C ALA A 14 -19.52 36.92 45.88
N ALA A 15 -20.35 36.93 44.84
CA ALA A 15 -20.59 35.90 43.86
C ALA A 15 -19.34 35.18 43.32
N VAL A 16 -19.41 33.86 43.25
CA VAL A 16 -18.71 33.07 42.22
C VAL A 16 -19.71 32.07 41.66
N ALA A 17 -20.57 32.57 40.79
CA ALA A 17 -21.28 31.76 39.80
C ALA A 17 -20.69 32.13 38.44
N VAL A 18 -20.58 31.15 37.55
CA VAL A 18 -20.01 31.22 36.19
C VAL A 18 -18.46 31.22 36.24
N LEU A 19 -17.77 30.14 35.86
CA LEU A 19 -17.54 29.72 34.47
C LEU A 19 -17.18 28.21 34.44
N VAL A 20 -18.13 27.36 34.06
CA VAL A 20 -17.83 26.00 33.58
C VAL A 20 -18.48 25.83 32.22
N SER A 21 -17.97 26.53 31.22
CA SER A 21 -18.35 26.30 29.82
C SER A 21 -17.21 26.50 28.82
N ALA A 22 -15.95 26.58 29.28
CA ALA A 22 -14.79 26.82 28.40
C ALA A 22 -14.02 25.54 27.99
N CYS A 23 -14.52 24.35 28.30
CA CYS A 23 -13.90 23.09 27.86
C CYS A 23 -14.91 22.06 27.32
N LEU A 24 -16.03 22.51 26.77
CA LEU A 24 -16.82 21.65 25.90
C LEU A 24 -16.32 21.88 24.47
N PRO A 25 -15.60 20.91 23.86
CA PRO A 25 -15.21 21.02 22.46
C PRO A 25 -16.47 21.25 21.64
N ASP A 26 -16.46 22.32 20.86
CA ASP A 26 -17.53 22.62 19.92
C ASP A 26 -17.37 21.65 18.75
N ALA A 27 -18.02 20.50 18.87
CA ALA A 27 -17.92 19.42 17.90
C ALA A 27 -18.28 19.87 16.48
N HIS A 28 -19.12 20.90 16.35
CA HIS A 28 -19.46 21.46 15.04
C HIS A 28 -18.28 22.24 14.47
N LYS A 29 -17.69 23.12 15.28
CA LYS A 29 -16.51 23.88 14.88
C LYS A 29 -15.30 22.99 14.62
N ASP A 30 -15.05 21.99 15.46
CA ASP A 30 -13.95 21.03 15.27
C ASP A 30 -14.15 20.22 13.98
N TYR A 31 -15.41 19.89 13.64
CA TYR A 31 -15.74 19.24 12.39
C TYR A 31 -15.55 20.17 11.18
N GLU A 32 -15.99 21.42 11.25
CA GLU A 32 -15.74 22.42 10.19
C GLU A 32 -14.27 22.73 10.01
N ASP A 33 -13.50 22.84 11.09
CA ASP A 33 -12.04 23.03 11.07
C ASP A 33 -11.34 21.79 10.50
N PHE A 34 -11.77 20.58 10.87
CA PHE A 34 -11.31 19.35 10.21
C PHE A 34 -11.65 19.39 8.72
N LEU A 35 -12.86 19.84 8.36
CA LEU A 35 -13.28 19.89 6.97
C LEU A 35 -12.47 20.92 6.16
N SER A 36 -12.17 22.08 6.73
CA SER A 36 -11.34 23.11 6.12
C SER A 36 -9.89 22.64 5.98
N ASN A 37 -9.32 22.07 7.06
CA ASN A 37 -7.94 21.60 7.09
C ASN A 37 -7.68 20.40 6.18
N THR A 38 -8.70 19.60 5.90
CA THR A 38 -8.61 18.45 4.99
C THR A 38 -9.17 18.71 3.60
N GLU A 39 -9.63 19.93 3.30
CA GLU A 39 -10.13 20.32 1.98
C GLU A 39 -9.09 20.07 0.89
N LYS A 40 -7.83 20.48 1.12
CA LYS A 40 -6.72 20.23 0.18
C LYS A 40 -6.45 18.75 -0.09
N TYR A 41 -6.78 17.83 0.82
CA TYR A 41 -6.64 16.39 0.58
C TYR A 41 -7.88 15.78 -0.09
N ARG A 42 -9.01 16.49 -0.08
CA ARG A 42 -10.27 16.08 -0.72
C ARG A 42 -10.48 16.67 -2.11
N THR A 43 -9.92 17.86 -2.38
CA THR A 43 -10.06 18.57 -3.67
C THR A 43 -8.87 18.37 -4.59
N THR A 44 -7.72 17.98 -4.06
CA THR A 44 -6.66 17.44 -4.90
C THR A 44 -7.09 16.02 -5.25
N ALA A 45 -7.74 15.86 -6.40
CA ALA A 45 -7.56 14.62 -7.13
C ALA A 45 -6.05 14.40 -7.14
N VAL A 46 -5.58 13.35 -6.46
CA VAL A 46 -4.20 12.86 -6.62
C VAL A 46 -3.94 12.99 -8.11
N VAL A 47 -2.93 13.77 -8.49
CA VAL A 47 -2.59 13.98 -9.90
C VAL A 47 -2.27 12.60 -10.42
N ASP A 48 -3.31 12.00 -10.99
CA ASP A 48 -3.30 10.68 -11.54
C ASP A 48 -2.23 10.70 -12.62
N SER A 49 -1.52 9.60 -12.73
CA SER A 49 -0.35 9.49 -13.59
C SER A 49 -0.76 9.33 -15.06
N GLY A 50 -1.73 10.12 -15.51
CA GLY A 50 -2.44 10.03 -16.78
C GLY A 50 -3.65 9.10 -16.73
N PRO A 51 -4.63 9.26 -17.65
CA PRO A 51 -5.75 8.35 -17.77
C PRO A 51 -5.21 6.93 -17.99
N VAL A 52 -5.52 6.02 -17.08
CA VAL A 52 -5.28 4.59 -17.26
C VAL A 52 -6.15 4.14 -18.42
N ASP A 53 -5.55 4.07 -19.62
CA ASP A 53 -6.23 3.71 -20.87
C ASP A 53 -7.08 2.47 -20.64
N ALA A 54 -8.40 2.60 -20.76
CA ALA A 54 -9.32 1.57 -20.29
C ALA A 54 -9.37 0.31 -21.18
N LYS A 55 -8.33 0.07 -21.99
CA LYS A 55 -8.23 -1.04 -22.94
C LYS A 55 -6.95 -1.82 -22.68
N PRO A 56 -6.96 -3.16 -22.83
CA PRO A 56 -5.74 -3.95 -22.78
C PRO A 56 -4.80 -3.60 -23.95
N PRO A 57 -3.53 -3.98 -23.87
CA PRO A 57 -2.61 -3.91 -25.00
C PRO A 57 -3.14 -4.70 -26.21
N VAL A 58 -2.89 -4.19 -27.41
CA VAL A 58 -3.21 -4.88 -28.67
C VAL A 58 -2.04 -5.71 -29.19
N ASP A 59 -0.82 -5.42 -28.72
CA ASP A 59 0.38 -6.18 -29.06
C ASP A 59 0.72 -7.18 -27.95
N PRO A 60 1.36 -8.31 -28.28
CA PRO A 60 2.01 -9.14 -27.28
C PRO A 60 3.02 -8.35 -26.46
N ILE A 61 3.07 -8.59 -25.15
CA ILE A 61 4.05 -7.99 -24.25
C ILE A 61 4.83 -9.10 -23.57
N LYS A 62 6.15 -8.97 -23.55
CA LYS A 62 7.03 -9.80 -22.73
C LYS A 62 8.06 -8.90 -22.08
N GLY A 63 8.13 -8.92 -20.75
CA GLY A 63 9.00 -8.01 -20.02
C GLY A 63 9.18 -8.39 -18.56
N ASN A 64 10.20 -7.78 -17.95
CA ASN A 64 10.49 -7.94 -16.54
C ASN A 64 10.09 -6.66 -15.81
N TYR A 65 9.36 -6.82 -14.71
CA TYR A 65 8.82 -5.72 -13.93
C TYR A 65 9.28 -5.84 -12.48
N PHE A 66 9.64 -4.72 -11.89
CA PHE A 66 9.75 -4.57 -10.45
C PHE A 66 8.36 -4.31 -9.89
N ALA A 67 7.90 -5.20 -9.01
CA ALA A 67 6.66 -5.01 -8.27
C ALA A 67 6.97 -4.50 -6.86
N SER A 68 6.37 -3.38 -6.49
CA SER A 68 6.39 -2.81 -5.14
C SER A 68 4.98 -2.92 -4.54
N CYS A 69 4.84 -3.58 -3.40
CA CYS A 69 3.54 -3.89 -2.79
C CYS A 69 3.39 -3.29 -1.39
N TYR A 70 2.58 -2.25 -1.26
CA TYR A 70 2.25 -1.61 0.00
C TYR A 70 1.12 -2.36 0.73
N SER A 71 1.31 -2.67 2.01
CA SER A 71 0.34 -3.33 2.88
C SER A 71 0.25 -2.63 4.23
N ASP A 72 -0.91 -2.69 4.88
CA ASP A 72 -1.09 -2.14 6.23
C ASP A 72 -0.17 -2.81 7.27
N LEU A 73 0.29 -4.03 7.02
CA LEU A 73 1.28 -4.73 7.85
C LEU A 73 2.63 -3.99 7.94
N MET A 74 2.87 -3.03 7.06
CA MET A 74 4.08 -2.20 7.03
C MET A 74 4.05 -1.07 8.06
N ALA A 75 2.86 -0.73 8.59
CA ALA A 75 2.66 0.39 9.51
C ALA A 75 3.30 1.71 9.00
N GLY A 76 3.12 2.01 7.71
CA GLY A 76 3.67 3.21 7.06
C GLY A 76 5.16 3.16 6.71
N ASN A 77 5.88 2.09 7.05
CA ASN A 77 7.31 1.98 6.76
C ASN A 77 7.56 1.25 5.43
N LEU A 78 7.88 1.99 4.37
CA LEU A 78 8.17 1.47 3.04
C LEU A 78 9.39 0.56 2.98
N ASN A 79 10.33 0.61 3.93
CA ASN A 79 11.40 -0.41 4.00
C ASN A 79 10.83 -1.82 4.23
N LYS A 80 9.62 -1.92 4.79
CA LYS A 80 8.93 -3.18 5.05
C LYS A 80 8.09 -3.67 3.86
N MET A 81 8.31 -3.12 2.67
CA MET A 81 7.51 -3.43 1.49
C MET A 81 7.86 -4.78 0.87
N LEU A 82 6.83 -5.53 0.49
CA LEU A 82 7.00 -6.72 -0.34
C LEU A 82 7.41 -6.28 -1.75
N ARG A 83 8.47 -6.90 -2.25
CA ARG A 83 9.05 -6.57 -3.55
C ARG A 83 9.23 -7.84 -4.35
N PHE A 84 8.95 -7.78 -5.64
CA PHE A 84 9.10 -8.93 -6.53
C PHE A 84 9.79 -8.56 -7.84
N TYR A 85 10.64 -9.46 -8.31
CA TYR A 85 11.01 -9.52 -9.71
C TYR A 85 9.89 -10.24 -10.44
N THR A 86 9.27 -9.63 -11.43
CA THR A 86 8.10 -10.20 -12.10
C THR A 86 8.41 -10.46 -13.56
N GLU A 87 8.32 -11.70 -14.00
CA GLU A 87 8.29 -12.04 -15.43
C GLU A 87 6.84 -11.96 -15.90
N THR A 88 6.58 -11.07 -16.84
CA THR A 88 5.23 -10.82 -17.40
C THR A 88 5.21 -11.20 -18.87
N GLU A 89 4.21 -11.98 -19.24
CA GLU A 89 3.88 -12.28 -20.63
C GLU A 89 2.38 -12.06 -20.85
N PHE A 90 2.02 -11.27 -21.87
CA PHE A 90 0.66 -11.02 -22.26
C PHE A 90 0.46 -11.38 -23.73
N VAL A 91 -0.58 -12.15 -24.01
CA VAL A 91 -0.98 -12.57 -25.35
C VAL A 91 -2.39 -12.05 -25.63
N PRO A 92 -2.58 -11.10 -26.56
CA PRO A 92 -3.88 -10.57 -26.92
C PRO A 92 -4.72 -11.61 -27.67
N ASP A 93 -6.05 -11.55 -27.51
CA ASP A 93 -7.02 -12.41 -28.21
C ASP A 93 -8.08 -11.61 -29.02
N GLY A 94 -7.83 -10.31 -29.22
CA GLY A 94 -8.65 -9.41 -30.03
C GLY A 94 -9.58 -8.52 -29.20
N THR A 95 -10.24 -9.08 -28.18
CA THR A 95 -11.09 -8.30 -27.24
C THR A 95 -10.47 -8.16 -25.87
N GLY A 96 -9.49 -8.98 -25.53
CA GLY A 96 -8.79 -9.02 -24.25
C GLY A 96 -7.44 -9.71 -24.43
N GLY A 97 -7.16 -10.66 -23.56
CA GLY A 97 -6.05 -11.57 -23.75
C GLY A 97 -5.82 -12.48 -22.56
N LYS A 98 -4.61 -13.03 -22.48
CA LYS A 98 -4.15 -13.82 -21.35
C LYS A 98 -2.84 -13.27 -20.84
N ILE A 99 -2.77 -13.07 -19.52
CA ILE A 99 -1.56 -12.65 -18.83
C ILE A 99 -0.99 -13.83 -18.01
N THR A 100 0.31 -14.03 -18.13
CA THR A 100 1.10 -14.93 -17.31
C THR A 100 2.06 -14.09 -16.49
N LEU A 101 2.02 -14.29 -15.17
CA LEU A 101 2.87 -13.58 -14.21
C LEU A 101 3.65 -14.58 -13.37
N LYS A 102 4.97 -14.41 -13.28
CA LYS A 102 5.83 -15.14 -12.34
C LYS A 102 6.53 -14.16 -11.44
N LEU A 103 6.13 -14.11 -10.17
CA LEU A 103 6.66 -13.15 -9.21
C LEU A 103 7.67 -13.86 -8.31
N TYR A 104 8.91 -13.43 -8.33
CA TYR A 104 10.00 -13.95 -7.51
C TYR A 104 10.22 -12.95 -6.36
N PRO A 105 9.94 -13.32 -5.09
CA PRO A 105 10.12 -12.42 -3.97
C PRO A 105 11.59 -12.01 -3.84
N PHE A 106 11.86 -10.71 -3.74
CA PHE A 106 13.19 -10.20 -3.46
C PHE A 106 13.60 -10.49 -2.01
N LYS A 107 14.90 -10.73 -1.80
CA LYS A 107 15.48 -10.71 -0.46
C LYS A 107 15.26 -9.32 0.16
N VAL A 108 15.06 -9.25 1.47
CA VAL A 108 14.88 -7.98 2.19
C VAL A 108 16.09 -7.04 2.00
N THR A 109 17.29 -7.60 1.88
CA THR A 109 18.54 -6.88 1.66
C THR A 109 18.77 -6.43 0.21
N ALA A 110 17.95 -6.88 -0.75
CA ALA A 110 18.10 -6.51 -2.16
C ALA A 110 18.03 -5.00 -2.33
N ARG A 111 18.88 -4.45 -3.19
CA ARG A 111 18.96 -3.02 -3.58
C ARG A 111 19.08 -2.80 -5.09
N SER A 112 19.07 -3.89 -5.85
CA SER A 112 19.10 -3.85 -7.31
C SER A 112 18.10 -4.83 -7.89
N PHE A 113 17.61 -4.50 -9.06
CA PHE A 113 16.71 -5.33 -9.85
C PHE A 113 17.52 -6.40 -10.55
N ALA A 114 17.80 -7.50 -9.86
CA ALA A 114 18.47 -8.65 -10.45
C ALA A 114 17.81 -9.94 -9.97
N LYS A 115 17.64 -10.91 -10.87
CA LYS A 115 17.02 -12.19 -10.51
C LYS A 115 17.80 -12.94 -9.43
N THR A 116 19.11 -12.73 -9.34
CA THR A 116 20.00 -13.28 -8.28
C THR A 116 19.69 -12.74 -6.88
N GLU A 117 19.01 -11.60 -6.79
CA GLU A 117 18.57 -10.99 -5.52
C GLU A 117 17.22 -11.55 -5.05
N THR A 118 16.62 -12.48 -5.79
CA THR A 118 15.34 -13.11 -5.45
C THR A 118 15.52 -14.38 -4.63
N THR A 119 14.41 -14.88 -4.11
CA THR A 119 14.29 -16.21 -3.53
C THR A 119 13.78 -17.20 -4.59
N ASN A 120 14.18 -18.47 -4.50
CA ASN A 120 14.06 -19.41 -5.62
C ASN A 120 12.64 -19.91 -5.93
N ILE A 121 11.63 -19.59 -5.12
CA ILE A 121 10.24 -20.07 -5.33
C ILE A 121 9.38 -18.92 -5.90
N PRO A 122 9.06 -18.93 -7.20
CA PRO A 122 8.15 -17.95 -7.78
C PRO A 122 6.69 -18.24 -7.44
N LEU A 123 5.91 -17.17 -7.37
CA LEU A 123 4.46 -17.17 -7.39
C LEU A 123 4.03 -17.20 -8.86
N ASN A 124 3.42 -18.29 -9.30
CA ASN A 124 3.02 -18.46 -10.69
C ASN A 124 1.51 -18.22 -10.85
N PHE A 125 1.15 -17.35 -11.78
CA PHE A 125 -0.20 -17.13 -12.27
C PHE A 125 -0.19 -17.34 -13.77
N GLU A 126 -0.70 -18.49 -14.23
CA GLU A 126 -0.62 -18.88 -15.64
C GLU A 126 -1.89 -18.52 -16.38
N ALA A 127 -1.74 -17.97 -17.60
CA ALA A 127 -2.82 -17.80 -18.57
C ALA A 127 -4.09 -17.13 -18.00
N THR A 128 -3.93 -16.19 -17.08
CA THR A 128 -5.04 -15.49 -16.43
C THR A 128 -5.77 -14.63 -17.47
N PRO A 129 -7.10 -14.76 -17.61
CA PRO A 129 -7.86 -13.95 -18.55
C PRO A 129 -7.77 -12.45 -18.21
N VAL A 130 -7.56 -11.64 -19.25
CA VAL A 130 -7.65 -10.19 -19.22
C VAL A 130 -8.86 -9.78 -20.04
N ASP A 131 -9.78 -9.01 -19.47
CA ASP A 131 -10.99 -8.58 -20.15
C ASP A 131 -10.75 -7.36 -21.07
N ALA A 132 -11.81 -6.93 -21.77
CA ALA A 132 -11.77 -5.78 -22.68
C ALA A 132 -11.49 -4.44 -22.00
N THR A 133 -11.57 -4.38 -20.68
CA THR A 133 -11.22 -3.21 -19.88
C THR A 133 -9.80 -3.25 -19.33
N GLY A 134 -9.05 -4.32 -19.65
CA GLY A 134 -7.72 -4.62 -19.14
C GLY A 134 -7.72 -5.28 -17.76
N LYS A 135 -8.87 -5.61 -17.17
CA LYS A 135 -8.91 -6.20 -15.83
C LYS A 135 -8.61 -7.69 -15.86
N PHE A 136 -7.92 -8.17 -14.84
CA PHE A 136 -7.61 -9.57 -14.65
C PHE A 136 -7.75 -9.96 -13.18
N LYS A 137 -8.11 -11.21 -12.94
CA LYS A 137 -8.19 -11.78 -11.60
C LYS A 137 -7.57 -13.17 -11.59
N ALA A 138 -6.40 -13.27 -10.96
CA ALA A 138 -5.70 -14.54 -10.78
C ALA A 138 -5.87 -15.03 -9.34
N THR A 139 -5.87 -16.34 -9.14
CA THR A 139 -5.94 -16.94 -7.79
C THR A 139 -4.90 -18.05 -7.67
N SER A 140 -4.34 -18.18 -6.47
CA SER A 140 -3.45 -19.25 -6.08
C SER A 140 -3.92 -19.85 -4.76
N ALA A 141 -3.79 -21.17 -4.62
CA ALA A 141 -4.28 -21.90 -3.46
C ALA A 141 -3.50 -21.56 -2.18
N SER A 142 -2.17 -21.45 -2.28
CA SER A 142 -1.29 -21.11 -1.17
C SER A 142 0.05 -20.64 -1.70
N ILE A 143 0.67 -19.72 -0.98
CA ILE A 143 1.98 -19.19 -1.31
C ILE A 143 2.81 -19.09 -0.04
N ASP A 144 4.03 -19.62 -0.12
CA ASP A 144 5.03 -19.48 0.92
C ASP A 144 6.04 -18.40 0.54
N ILE A 145 6.23 -17.42 1.42
CA ILE A 145 7.26 -16.39 1.31
C ILE A 145 8.27 -16.66 2.42
N ALA A 146 9.49 -17.01 2.03
CA ALA A 146 10.58 -17.27 2.95
C ALA A 146 10.91 -16.02 3.78
N GLY A 147 11.38 -16.21 5.01
CA GLY A 147 11.72 -15.13 5.95
C GLY A 147 12.74 -14.14 5.39
N ALA A 148 13.70 -14.63 4.61
CA ALA A 148 14.67 -13.80 3.90
C ALA A 148 14.04 -12.83 2.88
N ALA A 149 12.80 -13.08 2.45
CA ALA A 149 11.99 -12.23 1.59
C ALA A 149 10.76 -11.63 2.32
N ASN A 150 10.58 -11.91 3.61
CA ASN A 150 9.51 -11.33 4.43
C ASN A 150 10.02 -10.06 5.14
N PRO A 151 9.68 -8.88 4.63
CA PRO A 151 10.14 -7.61 5.19
C PRO A 151 9.37 -7.20 6.47
N PHE A 152 8.25 -7.85 6.80
CA PHE A 152 7.43 -7.51 7.97
C PHE A 152 8.05 -8.02 9.27
N SER A 153 8.45 -9.29 9.27
CA SER A 153 8.91 -10.02 10.46
C SER A 153 10.24 -10.75 10.30
N GLY A 154 10.70 -10.95 9.05
CA GLY A 154 11.86 -11.81 8.76
C GLY A 154 11.63 -13.31 8.93
N SER A 155 10.43 -13.74 9.34
CA SER A 155 10.04 -15.15 9.46
C SER A 155 9.25 -15.62 8.24
N ASP A 156 9.23 -16.93 7.98
CA ASP A 156 8.43 -17.50 6.89
C ASP A 156 6.94 -17.17 7.09
N ILE A 157 6.27 -16.80 6.00
CA ILE A 157 4.81 -16.58 5.98
C ILE A 157 4.16 -17.42 4.89
N THR A 158 2.97 -17.93 5.20
CA THR A 158 2.13 -18.63 4.23
C THR A 158 0.86 -17.81 4.03
N ILE A 159 0.51 -17.49 2.80
CA ILE A 159 -0.72 -16.78 2.42
C ILE A 159 -1.62 -17.74 1.65
N SER A 160 -2.84 -17.97 2.13
CA SER A 160 -3.79 -18.91 1.52
C SER A 160 -5.25 -18.51 1.79
N PRO A 161 -6.11 -18.42 0.76
CA PRO A 161 -5.76 -18.30 -0.66
C PRO A 161 -5.12 -16.93 -0.95
N LEU A 162 -4.38 -16.79 -2.06
CA LEU A 162 -3.98 -15.48 -2.59
C LEU A 162 -4.74 -15.17 -3.87
N THR A 163 -5.32 -13.99 -3.93
CA THR A 163 -5.94 -13.39 -5.11
C THR A 163 -5.12 -12.20 -5.56
N LEU A 164 -4.91 -12.12 -6.87
CA LEU A 164 -4.31 -10.99 -7.56
C LEU A 164 -5.38 -10.36 -8.45
N ASP A 165 -5.87 -9.20 -8.08
CA ASP A 165 -6.89 -8.46 -8.83
C ASP A 165 -6.25 -7.21 -9.40
N GLY A 166 -6.11 -7.10 -10.72
CA GLY A 166 -5.31 -6.05 -11.32
C GLY A 166 -5.82 -5.57 -12.65
N ARG A 167 -5.11 -4.58 -13.17
CA ARG A 167 -5.43 -3.97 -14.45
C ARG A 167 -4.17 -3.85 -15.30
N PHE A 168 -4.19 -4.51 -16.45
CA PHE A 168 -3.15 -4.50 -17.46
C PHE A 168 -3.65 -3.78 -18.71
N THR A 169 -3.33 -2.49 -18.80
CA THR A 169 -3.86 -1.57 -19.82
C THR A 169 -2.89 -1.36 -20.98
N ALA A 170 -3.26 -0.57 -21.99
CA ALA A 170 -2.41 -0.25 -23.14
C ALA A 170 -1.05 0.35 -22.74
N THR A 171 -1.00 1.10 -21.63
CA THR A 171 0.24 1.59 -20.99
C THR A 171 0.94 0.52 -20.14
N GLY A 172 0.46 -0.71 -20.14
CA GLY A 172 0.98 -1.85 -19.37
C GLY A 172 2.44 -2.17 -19.67
N LYS A 173 2.95 -1.71 -20.83
CA LYS A 173 4.38 -1.72 -21.17
C LYS A 173 5.21 -0.83 -20.25
N ASP A 174 4.63 0.25 -19.73
CA ASP A 174 5.29 1.27 -18.93
C ASP A 174 4.97 1.15 -17.44
N LYS A 175 3.76 0.72 -17.10
CA LYS A 175 3.35 0.42 -15.72
C LYS A 175 2.01 -0.30 -15.68
N PHE A 176 1.78 -1.08 -14.64
CA PHE A 176 0.46 -1.59 -14.30
C PHE A 176 0.31 -1.75 -12.78
N CYS A 177 -0.90 -2.02 -12.30
CA CYS A 177 -1.17 -2.18 -10.87
C CYS A 177 -2.03 -3.42 -10.58
N SER A 178 -1.95 -3.91 -9.35
CA SER A 178 -2.86 -4.93 -8.84
C SER A 178 -2.98 -4.87 -7.32
N GLY A 179 -4.10 -5.33 -6.79
CA GLY A 179 -4.32 -5.65 -5.40
C GLY A 179 -4.02 -7.11 -5.12
N PHE A 180 -3.25 -7.37 -4.07
CA PHE A 180 -3.08 -8.68 -3.47
C PHE A 180 -4.07 -8.79 -2.32
N ALA A 181 -4.84 -9.86 -2.28
CA ALA A 181 -5.77 -10.14 -1.20
C ALA A 181 -5.68 -11.61 -0.80
N GLY A 182 -5.59 -11.89 0.49
CA GLY A 182 -5.53 -13.26 0.99
C GLY A 182 -5.58 -13.31 2.51
N LYS A 183 -5.28 -14.49 3.06
CA LYS A 183 -5.12 -14.69 4.50
C LYS A 183 -3.73 -15.23 4.79
N ILE A 184 -2.96 -14.53 5.60
CA ILE A 184 -1.77 -15.13 6.22
C ILE A 184 -2.29 -16.22 7.16
N VAL A 185 -1.80 -17.44 7.01
CA VAL A 185 -2.16 -18.60 7.84
C VAL A 185 -1.00 -19.04 8.74
N LYS A 186 0.22 -18.55 8.45
CA LYS A 186 1.42 -18.75 9.27
C LYS A 186 2.30 -17.49 9.27
N PRO A 187 2.92 -17.11 10.41
CA PRO A 187 2.83 -17.78 11.72
C PRO A 187 1.55 -17.46 12.49
N ILE A 188 0.86 -16.37 12.14
CA ILE A 188 -0.37 -15.91 12.81
C ILE A 188 -1.44 -15.71 11.73
N THR A 189 -2.67 -16.12 12.03
CA THR A 189 -3.80 -15.91 11.13
C THR A 189 -4.16 -14.42 11.07
N ASN A 190 -4.03 -13.82 9.89
CA ASN A 190 -4.43 -12.43 9.68
C ASN A 190 -4.89 -12.22 8.23
N ASP A 191 -5.78 -11.26 8.02
CA ASP A 191 -6.11 -10.81 6.67
C ASP A 191 -4.91 -10.06 6.08
N PHE A 192 -4.67 -10.28 4.79
CA PHE A 192 -3.59 -9.65 4.05
C PHE A 192 -4.15 -8.96 2.82
N THR A 193 -3.94 -7.65 2.76
CA THR A 193 -4.21 -6.82 1.61
C THR A 193 -2.98 -6.00 1.27
N ALA A 194 -2.67 -5.89 -0.01
CA ALA A 194 -1.62 -5.00 -0.48
C ALA A 194 -1.97 -4.39 -1.84
N ALA A 195 -1.62 -3.13 -2.06
CA ALA A 195 -1.67 -2.48 -3.36
C ALA A 195 -0.27 -2.53 -3.99
N CYS A 196 -0.19 -3.05 -5.21
CA CYS A 196 1.06 -3.31 -5.91
C CYS A 196 1.15 -2.50 -7.19
N LEU A 197 2.32 -1.89 -7.40
CA LEU A 197 2.68 -1.16 -8.61
C LEU A 197 3.81 -1.89 -9.31
N PHE A 198 3.71 -2.00 -10.64
CA PHE A 198 4.65 -2.74 -11.47
C PHE A 198 5.28 -1.79 -12.47
N TYR A 199 6.61 -1.76 -12.51
CA TYR A 199 7.38 -0.91 -13.40
C TYR A 199 8.44 -1.72 -14.15
N PRO A 200 8.64 -1.48 -15.45
CA PRO A 200 9.69 -2.14 -16.20
C PRO A 200 11.05 -1.63 -15.70
N LEU A 201 11.90 -2.53 -15.26
CA LEU A 201 13.29 -2.23 -14.89
C LEU A 201 14.26 -3.10 -15.69
N LYS A 202 15.46 -2.57 -15.91
CA LYS A 202 16.56 -3.32 -16.52
C LYS A 202 17.34 -4.06 -15.44
N ASP A 203 17.89 -5.21 -15.81
CA ASP A 203 18.72 -5.98 -14.90
C ASP A 203 19.90 -5.13 -14.38
N GLY A 204 20.07 -5.10 -13.06
CA GLY A 204 21.05 -4.27 -12.37
C GLY A 204 20.56 -2.87 -11.96
N ASP A 205 19.37 -2.42 -12.39
CA ASP A 205 18.83 -1.11 -11.99
C ASP A 205 18.71 -1.02 -10.46
N ALA A 206 19.15 0.10 -9.88
CA ALA A 206 19.08 0.31 -8.45
C ALA A 206 17.67 0.71 -7.98
N PHE A 207 17.32 0.31 -6.77
CA PHE A 207 16.23 0.89 -6.00
C PHE A 207 16.67 1.02 -4.55
N ASP A 208 16.27 2.11 -3.90
CA ASP A 208 16.73 2.40 -2.53
C ASP A 208 15.66 3.09 -1.70
N PHE A 209 15.82 3.04 -0.39
CA PHE A 209 14.95 3.68 0.59
C PHE A 209 15.70 4.82 1.27
N PRO A 210 15.73 6.02 0.65
CA PRO A 210 16.60 7.10 1.09
C PRO A 210 16.31 7.51 2.54
N GLY A 211 17.39 7.83 3.27
CA GLY A 211 17.32 8.33 4.64
C GLY A 211 16.99 7.28 5.71
N GLY A 212 16.74 6.01 5.34
CA GLY A 212 16.44 4.93 6.29
C GLY A 212 15.14 5.10 7.07
N THR A 213 14.42 6.23 6.88
CA THR A 213 13.14 6.53 7.54
C THR A 213 12.02 5.64 7.02
N GLY A 214 12.16 5.11 5.79
CA GLY A 214 11.16 4.28 5.16
C GLY A 214 9.94 5.07 4.69
N GLU A 215 10.08 6.39 4.51
CA GLU A 215 8.99 7.24 4.05
C GLU A 215 8.87 7.28 2.52
N SER A 216 9.94 6.88 1.81
CA SER A 216 9.95 6.82 0.35
C SER A 216 10.78 5.68 -0.20
N LEU A 217 10.46 5.26 -1.43
CA LEU A 217 11.21 4.33 -2.27
C LEU A 217 11.66 5.08 -3.52
N SER A 218 12.96 5.17 -3.76
CA SER A 218 13.56 5.80 -4.92
C SER A 218 13.97 4.75 -5.95
N ILE A 219 13.63 5.00 -7.21
CA ILE A 219 14.02 4.19 -8.36
C ILE A 219 14.68 5.14 -9.39
N PRO A 220 16.01 5.35 -9.28
CA PRO A 220 16.70 6.39 -10.04
C PRO A 220 16.62 6.21 -11.56
N SER A 221 16.64 4.96 -12.06
CA SER A 221 16.57 4.68 -13.50
C SER A 221 15.26 5.17 -14.14
N LEU A 222 14.20 5.32 -13.35
CA LEU A 222 12.91 5.85 -13.77
C LEU A 222 12.68 7.30 -13.32
N SER A 223 13.64 7.92 -12.62
CA SER A 223 13.45 9.22 -11.94
C SER A 223 12.20 9.23 -11.05
N LEU A 224 11.90 8.10 -10.42
CA LEU A 224 10.67 7.87 -9.67
C LEU A 224 10.97 7.83 -8.17
N THR A 225 10.12 8.48 -7.38
CA THR A 225 10.12 8.37 -5.91
C THR A 225 8.69 8.11 -5.46
N LEU A 226 8.48 6.94 -4.85
CA LEU A 226 7.19 6.49 -4.36
C LEU A 226 7.06 6.77 -2.86
N LYS A 227 5.87 7.20 -2.45
CA LYS A 227 5.40 7.39 -1.09
C LYS A 227 4.17 6.51 -0.85
N GLN A 228 3.72 6.44 0.39
CA GLN A 228 2.55 5.65 0.76
C GLN A 228 1.31 5.98 -0.10
N ASP A 229 1.05 7.26 -0.35
CA ASP A 229 -0.15 7.70 -1.08
C ASP A 229 -0.13 7.37 -2.58
N ASP A 230 1.01 6.92 -3.12
CA ASP A 230 1.14 6.56 -4.53
C ASP A 230 0.62 5.15 -4.81
N PHE A 231 0.38 4.32 -3.79
CA PHE A 231 -0.09 2.94 -3.91
C PHE A 231 -1.61 2.85 -4.02
N VAL A 232 -2.14 3.36 -5.12
CA VAL A 232 -3.58 3.26 -5.45
C VAL A 232 -3.73 2.56 -6.80
N CYS A 233 -4.52 1.49 -6.84
CA CYS A 233 -4.91 0.83 -8.08
C CYS A 233 -6.39 1.16 -8.36
N GLN A 234 -6.65 1.97 -9.40
CA GLN A 234 -8.00 2.39 -9.81
C GLN A 234 -8.55 1.53 -10.96
#